data_AF-A0AAC9HV78-F1
#
_entry.id   AF-A0AAC9HV78-F1
#
_cell.length_a   1.000
_cell.length_b   1.000
_cell.length_c   1.000
_cell.angle_alpha   90.00
_cell.angle_beta   90.00
_cell.angle_gamma   90.00
#
_symmetry.space_group_name_H-M   'P 1'
#
loop_
_entity.id
_entity.type
_entity.pdbx_description
1 polymer ?
#
loop_
_entity_poly.entity_id
_entity_poly.type
_entity_poly.pdbx_seq_one_letter_code
_entity_poly.pdbx_strand_id
1 'polypeptide(L)'
;MTGPRQIAVEPLLIDQDTLPAAGLILDRHRVPVLCGEPIPIDGDRAPTLCGLPVTIGPRPAEVLPGIPATHVADCVDCIAIIEGRDIDRTDDPDTVVRLFLRRTGTMPVHIVELTVVELDRELPTALTAGCGQRFRAGDSHDRLDPGDGAPCIRCLLNTVRTTRPEISGTPSDTP
;
A
#
# COMPACT_ATOMS: atom_id res chain seq x y z
N MET A 1 -20.39 -1.79 27.81
CA MET A 1 -21.30 -2.94 28.00
C MET A 1 -20.45 -4.19 28.18
N THR A 2 -20.58 -4.91 29.29
CA THR A 2 -19.75 -6.10 29.60
C THR A 2 -20.65 -7.34 29.67
N GLY A 3 -21.26 -7.68 28.54
CA GLY A 3 -21.87 -9.00 28.35
C GLY A 3 -20.82 -10.02 27.92
N PRO A 4 -21.11 -11.34 28.04
CA PRO A 4 -20.25 -12.37 27.46
C PRO A 4 -20.13 -12.13 25.95
N ARG A 5 -18.89 -12.15 25.44
CA ARG A 5 -18.62 -11.98 24.00
C ARG A 5 -19.15 -13.19 23.23
N GLN A 6 -19.73 -12.93 22.07
CA GLN A 6 -20.10 -14.00 21.14
C GLN A 6 -18.83 -14.69 20.66
N ILE A 7 -18.85 -16.02 20.60
CA ILE A 7 -17.76 -16.85 20.09
C ILE A 7 -18.08 -17.29 18.67
N ALA A 8 -17.09 -17.25 17.79
CA ALA A 8 -17.21 -17.75 16.43
C ALA A 8 -17.32 -19.29 16.46
N VAL A 9 -18.42 -19.82 15.92
CA VAL A 9 -18.66 -21.27 15.82
C VAL A 9 -18.03 -21.89 14.57
N GLU A 10 -17.68 -21.06 13.61
CA GLU A 10 -16.99 -21.38 12.37
C GLU A 10 -16.02 -20.24 12.02
N PRO A 11 -15.04 -20.44 11.13
CA PRO A 11 -14.18 -19.35 10.68
C PRO A 11 -14.98 -18.25 9.98
N LEU A 12 -14.72 -17.00 10.35
CA LEU A 12 -15.37 -15.81 9.79
C LEU A 12 -14.33 -14.85 9.24
N LEU A 13 -14.75 -14.06 8.25
CA LEU A 13 -13.99 -12.95 7.72
C LEU A 13 -14.83 -11.68 7.81
N ILE A 14 -14.37 -10.72 8.63
CA ILE A 14 -15.09 -9.47 8.89
C ILE A 14 -14.46 -8.35 8.07
N ASP A 15 -15.29 -7.53 7.45
CA ASP A 15 -14.86 -6.37 6.69
C ASP A 15 -14.70 -5.17 7.60
N GLN A 16 -13.53 -4.53 7.55
CA GLN A 16 -13.28 -3.29 8.26
C GLN A 16 -12.75 -2.25 7.29
N ASP A 17 -13.55 -1.21 7.05
CA ASP A 17 -13.14 -0.04 6.27
C ASP A 17 -12.29 0.88 7.16
N THR A 18 -11.14 1.31 6.66
CA THR A 18 -10.20 2.18 7.37
C THR A 18 -9.74 3.34 6.49
N LEU A 19 -9.22 4.39 7.13
CA LEU A 19 -8.58 5.48 6.40
C LEU A 19 -7.35 4.96 5.68
N PRO A 20 -7.15 5.33 4.40
CA PRO A 20 -5.96 4.91 3.69
C PRO A 20 -4.72 5.60 4.27
N ALA A 21 -3.56 4.97 4.11
CA ALA A 21 -2.29 5.63 4.44
C ALA A 21 -2.07 6.91 3.59
N ALA A 22 -2.56 6.89 2.34
CA ALA A 22 -2.62 8.05 1.46
C ALA A 22 -3.79 7.92 0.45
N GLY A 23 -4.45 9.03 0.13
CA GLY A 23 -5.52 9.09 -0.89
C GLY A 23 -6.90 9.41 -0.32
N LEU A 24 -7.93 9.18 -1.14
CA LEU A 24 -9.34 9.55 -0.84
C LEU A 24 -10.29 8.33 -0.82
N ILE A 25 -9.76 7.13 -0.99
CA ILE A 25 -10.53 5.88 -1.05
C ILE A 25 -10.23 5.10 0.22
N LEU A 26 -11.25 4.69 0.96
CA LEU A 26 -11.04 3.86 2.16
C LEU A 26 -10.49 2.50 1.77
N ASP A 27 -9.59 1.98 2.61
CA ASP A 27 -9.07 0.63 2.47
C ASP A 27 -9.94 -0.34 3.29
N ARG A 28 -10.53 -1.33 2.62
CA ARG A 28 -11.28 -2.42 3.26
C ARG A 28 -10.34 -3.57 3.56
N HIS A 29 -10.06 -3.74 4.84
CA HIS A 29 -9.30 -4.87 5.34
C HIS A 29 -10.21 -6.01 5.78
N ARG A 30 -9.64 -7.22 5.80
CA ARG A 30 -10.32 -8.44 6.20
C ARG A 30 -9.76 -8.95 7.52
N VAL A 31 -10.61 -9.06 8.53
CA VAL A 31 -10.24 -9.53 9.87
C VAL A 31 -10.64 -10.99 10.00
N PRO A 32 -9.67 -11.93 10.07
CA PRO A 32 -9.99 -13.34 10.30
C PRO A 32 -10.40 -13.54 11.76
N VAL A 33 -11.43 -14.35 11.98
CA VAL A 33 -11.82 -14.85 13.31
C VAL A 33 -11.91 -16.36 13.22
N LEU A 34 -11.07 -17.07 13.96
CA LEU A 34 -11.02 -18.53 13.93
C LEU A 34 -12.13 -19.13 14.79
N CYS A 35 -12.50 -20.38 14.51
CA CYS A 35 -13.46 -21.12 15.32
C CYS A 35 -12.96 -21.19 16.79
N GLY A 36 -13.83 -20.81 17.73
CA GLY A 36 -13.52 -20.73 19.15
C GLY A 36 -12.99 -19.37 19.63
N GLU A 37 -12.74 -18.42 18.73
CA GLU A 37 -12.30 -17.06 19.09
C GLU A 37 -13.48 -16.11 19.33
N PRO A 38 -13.33 -15.09 20.19
CA PRO A 38 -14.35 -14.07 20.39
C PRO A 38 -14.50 -13.22 19.13
N ILE A 39 -15.75 -13.01 18.69
CA ILE A 39 -16.06 -12.09 17.61
C ILE A 39 -15.75 -10.66 18.09
N PRO A 40 -14.91 -9.90 17.39
CA PRO A 40 -14.59 -8.52 17.73
C PRO A 40 -15.84 -7.63 17.72
N ILE A 41 -15.88 -6.65 18.62
CA ILE A 41 -16.94 -5.64 18.68
C ILE A 41 -16.36 -4.23 18.48
N ASP A 42 -17.22 -3.25 18.25
CA ASP A 42 -16.82 -1.84 18.09
C ASP A 42 -15.88 -1.38 19.22
N GLY A 43 -14.75 -0.80 18.81
CA GLY A 43 -13.66 -0.35 19.67
C GLY A 43 -12.55 -1.38 19.90
N ASP A 44 -12.76 -2.66 19.59
CA ASP A 44 -11.70 -3.66 19.66
C ASP A 44 -10.62 -3.38 18.61
N ARG A 45 -9.35 -3.61 18.96
CA ARG A 45 -8.26 -3.69 17.98
C ARG A 45 -8.07 -5.14 17.55
N ALA A 46 -8.09 -5.39 16.25
CA ALA A 46 -7.93 -6.72 15.68
C ALA A 46 -6.89 -6.74 14.55
N PRO A 47 -6.09 -7.82 14.43
CA PRO A 47 -5.21 -8.00 13.29
C PRO A 47 -6.02 -8.33 12.03
N THR A 48 -5.57 -7.83 10.87
CA THR A 48 -6.15 -8.18 9.57
C THR A 48 -5.31 -9.24 8.87
N LEU A 49 -5.81 -9.82 7.77
CA LEU A 49 -5.07 -10.79 6.96
C LEU A 49 -3.70 -10.26 6.51
N CYS A 50 -3.60 -9.00 6.08
CA CYS A 50 -2.32 -8.39 5.70
C CYS A 50 -1.40 -8.07 6.89
N GLY A 51 -1.88 -8.26 8.12
CA GLY A 51 -1.14 -8.02 9.37
C GLY A 51 -1.29 -6.59 9.92
N LEU A 52 -1.97 -5.68 9.21
CA LEU A 52 -2.25 -4.34 9.72
C LEU A 52 -3.28 -4.42 10.86
N PRO A 53 -2.99 -3.86 12.06
CA PRO A 53 -3.99 -3.78 13.12
C PRO A 53 -5.01 -2.69 12.81
N VAL A 54 -6.30 -3.04 12.87
CA VAL A 54 -7.43 -2.11 12.65
C VAL A 54 -8.28 -2.00 13.90
N THR A 55 -9.01 -0.89 14.02
CA THR A 55 -10.03 -0.74 15.08
C THR A 55 -11.38 -1.10 14.49
N ILE A 56 -12.08 -2.02 15.11
CA ILE A 56 -13.41 -2.46 14.69
C ILE A 56 -14.39 -1.34 14.97
N GLY A 57 -15.26 -1.04 14.01
CA GLY A 57 -16.26 -0.02 14.19
C GLY A 57 -16.90 0.45 12.89
N PRO A 58 -17.75 1.48 12.97
CA PRO A 58 -18.40 2.03 11.80
C PRO A 58 -17.38 2.58 10.80
N ARG A 59 -17.74 2.49 9.53
CA ARG A 59 -16.98 3.09 8.43
C ARG A 59 -16.72 4.58 8.71
N PRO A 60 -15.49 5.09 8.49
CA PRO A 60 -15.20 6.52 8.54
C PRO A 60 -16.15 7.32 7.64
N ALA A 61 -16.73 8.40 8.17
CA ALA A 61 -17.61 9.27 7.40
C ALA A 61 -16.85 10.23 6.47
N GLU A 62 -15.63 10.60 6.85
CA GLU A 62 -14.76 11.53 6.13
C GLU A 62 -13.35 10.94 6.02
N VAL A 63 -12.70 11.16 4.88
CA VAL A 63 -11.28 10.78 4.67
C VAL A 63 -10.32 11.88 5.12
N LEU A 64 -10.77 13.12 5.03
CA LEU A 64 -10.09 14.34 5.47
C LEU A 64 -11.18 15.32 5.91
N PRO A 65 -10.86 16.32 6.76
CA PRO A 65 -11.87 17.28 7.23
C PRO A 65 -12.67 17.91 6.10
N GLY A 66 -13.98 17.67 6.09
CA GLY A 66 -14.91 18.18 5.07
C GLY A 66 -14.90 17.43 3.73
N ILE A 67 -14.13 16.34 3.60
CA ILE A 67 -14.12 15.47 2.42
C ILE A 67 -14.82 14.15 2.75
N PRO A 68 -16.04 13.91 2.22
CA PRO A 68 -16.82 12.73 2.55
C PRO A 68 -16.16 11.46 1.99
N ALA A 69 -16.09 10.43 2.83
CA ALA A 69 -15.54 9.12 2.48
C ALA A 69 -16.56 8.31 1.66
N THR A 70 -16.71 8.65 0.39
CA THR A 70 -17.73 8.06 -0.49
C THR A 70 -17.32 6.74 -1.13
N HIS A 71 -16.02 6.49 -1.29
CA HIS A 71 -15.49 5.32 -1.99
C HIS A 71 -14.72 4.38 -1.06
N VAL A 72 -14.73 3.10 -1.41
CA VAL A 72 -13.99 2.03 -0.73
C VAL A 72 -13.36 1.14 -1.78
N ALA A 73 -12.12 0.71 -1.54
CA ALA A 73 -11.45 -0.34 -2.28
C ALA A 73 -11.02 -1.45 -1.33
N ASP A 74 -10.97 -2.69 -1.82
CA ASP A 74 -10.40 -3.79 -1.05
C ASP A 74 -8.89 -3.59 -0.89
N CYS A 75 -8.37 -3.85 0.32
CA CYS A 75 -6.93 -3.88 0.56
C CYS A 75 -6.29 -4.95 -0.34
N VAL A 76 -5.38 -4.52 -1.21
CA VAL A 76 -4.73 -5.38 -2.22
C VAL A 76 -4.06 -6.58 -1.56
N ASP A 77 -3.39 -6.38 -0.43
CA ASP A 77 -2.73 -7.46 0.30
C ASP A 77 -3.74 -8.46 0.90
N CYS A 78 -4.86 -7.98 1.44
CA CYS A 78 -5.89 -8.90 1.96
C CYS A 78 -6.47 -9.75 0.82
N ILE A 79 -6.74 -9.14 -0.34
CA ILE A 79 -7.27 -9.84 -1.52
C ILE A 79 -6.25 -10.86 -2.03
N ALA A 80 -4.97 -10.52 -2.08
CA ALA A 80 -3.95 -11.44 -2.56
C ALA A 80 -3.84 -12.70 -1.69
N ILE A 81 -3.90 -12.58 -0.34
CA ILE A 81 -3.98 -13.74 0.57
C ILE A 81 -5.23 -14.58 0.30
N ILE A 82 -6.40 -13.95 0.16
CA ILE A 82 -7.67 -14.67 -0.08
C ILE A 82 -7.63 -15.45 -1.39
N GLU A 83 -7.07 -14.84 -2.43
CA GLU A 83 -6.96 -15.46 -3.75
C GLU A 83 -5.83 -16.49 -3.85
N GLY A 84 -5.08 -16.70 -2.76
CA GLY A 84 -3.91 -17.56 -2.76
C GLY A 84 -2.82 -17.08 -3.73
N ARG A 85 -2.82 -15.78 -4.05
CA ARG A 85 -1.69 -15.17 -4.75
C ARG A 85 -0.55 -15.10 -3.75
N ASP A 86 0.62 -15.57 -4.15
CA ASP A 86 1.83 -15.31 -3.37
C ASP A 86 1.98 -13.80 -3.28
N ILE A 87 1.70 -13.28 -2.08
CA ILE A 87 2.20 -11.97 -1.69
C ILE A 87 3.65 -12.25 -1.37
N ASP A 88 4.50 -12.19 -2.39
CA ASP A 88 5.94 -12.24 -2.21
C ASP A 88 6.29 -11.11 -1.25
N ARG A 89 6.39 -11.43 0.04
CA ARG A 89 7.07 -10.62 1.04
C ARG A 89 8.55 -10.76 0.72
N THR A 90 8.96 -10.09 -0.36
CA THR A 90 10.33 -9.74 -0.72
C THR A 90 11.34 -10.88 -0.59
N ASP A 91 11.27 -11.85 -1.51
CA ASP A 91 12.45 -12.56 -2.02
C ASP A 91 12.58 -12.43 -3.55
N ASP A 92 11.72 -11.65 -4.22
CA ASP A 92 11.89 -11.34 -5.64
C ASP A 92 12.98 -10.26 -5.81
N PRO A 93 14.15 -10.61 -6.38
CA PRO A 93 15.23 -9.66 -6.64
C PRO A 93 14.81 -8.51 -7.56
N ASP A 94 13.74 -8.68 -8.33
CA ASP A 94 13.19 -7.67 -9.23
C ASP A 94 12.16 -6.75 -8.54
N THR A 95 11.89 -6.95 -7.25
CA THR A 95 11.00 -6.07 -6.48
C THR A 95 11.51 -4.62 -6.50
N VAL A 96 10.67 -3.71 -6.98
CA VAL A 96 10.97 -2.28 -7.08
C VAL A 96 10.60 -1.54 -5.78
N VAL A 97 11.62 -1.06 -5.09
CA VAL A 97 11.53 -0.14 -3.96
C VAL A 97 11.51 1.31 -4.47
N ARG A 98 10.58 2.12 -3.96
CA ARG A 98 10.47 3.54 -4.31
C ARG A 98 11.03 4.42 -3.21
N LEU A 99 11.94 5.32 -3.57
CA LEU A 99 12.42 6.39 -2.71
C LEU A 99 11.85 7.74 -3.15
N PHE A 100 11.39 8.53 -2.19
CA PHE A 100 10.84 9.87 -2.41
C PHE A 100 11.88 10.90 -1.93
N LEU A 101 12.53 11.57 -2.87
CA LEU A 101 13.64 12.49 -2.60
C LEU A 101 13.32 13.90 -3.07
N ARG A 102 13.70 14.91 -2.31
CA ARG A 102 13.72 16.31 -2.76
C ARG A 102 15.03 16.96 -2.43
N ARG A 103 15.41 18.01 -3.15
CA ARG A 103 16.51 18.87 -2.70
C ARG A 103 16.06 19.65 -1.48
N THR A 104 16.91 19.76 -0.46
CA THR A 104 16.58 20.50 0.76
C THR A 104 16.14 21.92 0.42
N GLY A 105 14.99 22.34 0.96
CA GLY A 105 14.41 23.66 0.69
C GLY A 105 13.65 23.80 -0.63
N THR A 106 13.46 22.72 -1.38
CA THR A 106 12.64 22.71 -2.61
C THR A 106 11.32 21.98 -2.40
N MET A 107 10.29 22.31 -3.17
CA MET A 107 8.99 21.61 -3.11
C MET A 107 8.91 20.28 -3.90
N PRO A 108 9.48 20.15 -5.12
CA PRO A 108 9.22 18.97 -5.94
C PRO A 108 9.88 17.71 -5.38
N VAL A 109 9.07 16.67 -5.22
CA VAL A 109 9.49 15.34 -4.78
C VAL A 109 9.71 14.43 -5.98
N HIS A 110 10.89 13.88 -6.08
CA HIS A 110 11.31 13.01 -7.16
C HIS A 110 11.28 11.56 -6.71
N ILE A 111 10.73 10.69 -7.55
CA ILE A 111 10.60 9.26 -7.29
C ILE A 111 11.79 8.55 -7.94
N VAL A 112 12.58 7.86 -7.12
CA VAL A 112 13.64 6.94 -7.55
C VAL A 112 13.11 5.52 -7.36
N GLU A 113 13.22 4.70 -8.39
CA GLU A 113 12.90 3.28 -8.36
C GLU A 113 14.22 2.52 -8.30
N LEU A 114 14.35 1.64 -7.32
CA LEU A 114 15.52 0.77 -7.12
C LEU A 114 15.03 -0.66 -6.98
N THR A 115 15.75 -1.64 -7.51
CA THR A 115 15.48 -3.04 -7.15
C THR A 115 16.08 -3.39 -5.80
N VAL A 116 15.59 -4.45 -5.16
CA VAL A 116 16.17 -4.96 -3.90
C VAL A 116 17.65 -5.32 -4.09
N VAL A 117 18.02 -5.86 -5.27
CA VAL A 117 19.41 -6.14 -5.62
C VAL A 117 20.27 -4.88 -5.69
N GLU A 118 19.72 -3.74 -6.14
CA GLU A 118 20.44 -2.47 -6.19
C GLU A 118 20.64 -1.84 -4.80
N LEU A 119 19.75 -2.15 -3.85
CA LEU A 119 19.86 -1.73 -2.45
C LEU A 119 20.89 -2.54 -1.67
N ASP A 120 21.01 -3.85 -1.95
CA ASP A 120 21.96 -4.75 -1.28
C ASP A 120 23.40 -4.64 -1.82
N ARG A 121 23.56 -4.04 -3.01
CA ARG A 121 24.87 -3.71 -3.58
C ARG A 121 25.40 -2.40 -3.00
N GLU A 122 26.71 -2.19 -3.14
CA GLU A 122 27.37 -0.95 -2.76
C GLU A 122 26.62 0.26 -3.36
N LEU A 123 26.06 1.12 -2.49
CA LEU A 123 25.11 2.14 -2.89
C LEU A 123 25.67 2.99 -4.05
N PRO A 124 24.92 3.14 -5.16
CA PRO A 124 25.41 3.88 -6.32
C PRO A 124 25.77 5.32 -5.94
N THR A 125 26.87 5.82 -6.51
CA THR A 125 27.39 7.17 -6.23
C THR A 125 26.41 8.28 -6.60
N ALA A 126 25.40 7.96 -7.41
CA ALA A 126 24.27 8.83 -7.70
C ALA A 126 22.99 8.02 -7.94
N LEU A 127 21.88 8.47 -7.36
CA LEU A 127 20.53 8.00 -7.64
C LEU A 127 19.94 8.81 -8.78
N THR A 128 19.17 8.16 -9.67
CA THR A 128 18.48 8.83 -10.78
C THR A 128 16.98 8.63 -10.65
N ALA A 129 16.25 9.71 -10.48
CA ALA A 129 14.80 9.68 -10.44
C ALA A 129 14.19 9.42 -11.82
N GLY A 130 12.95 8.94 -11.87
CA GLY A 130 12.23 8.65 -13.12
C GLY A 130 12.07 9.85 -14.07
N CYS A 131 12.24 11.08 -13.58
CA CYS A 131 12.25 12.30 -14.40
C CYS A 131 13.63 12.65 -14.99
N GLY A 132 14.66 11.87 -14.71
CA GLY A 132 16.07 12.11 -15.09
C GLY A 132 16.87 12.95 -14.08
N GLN A 133 16.24 13.43 -12.99
CA GLN A 133 16.95 14.17 -11.94
C GLN A 133 17.93 13.26 -11.21
N ARG A 134 19.18 13.72 -11.05
CA ARG A 134 20.24 12.98 -10.34
C ARG A 134 20.46 13.55 -8.94
N PHE A 135 20.68 12.66 -7.98
CA PHE A 135 21.02 12.93 -6.58
C PHE A 135 22.35 12.25 -6.28
N ARG A 136 23.40 13.01 -5.99
CA ARG A 136 24.73 12.46 -5.71
C ARG A 136 24.96 12.27 -4.22
N ALA A 137 25.84 11.33 -3.88
CA ALA A 137 26.38 11.24 -2.53
C ALA A 137 27.04 12.59 -2.14
N GLY A 138 26.55 13.22 -1.06
CA GLY A 138 27.01 14.54 -0.60
C GLY A 138 26.14 15.73 -1.00
N ASP A 139 25.17 15.57 -1.92
CA ASP A 139 24.18 16.62 -2.19
C ASP A 139 23.24 16.77 -0.97
N SER A 140 22.82 18.00 -0.64
CA SER A 140 21.77 18.22 0.37
C SER A 140 20.40 17.82 -0.19
N HIS A 141 19.84 16.74 0.34
CA HIS A 141 18.52 16.24 -0.03
C HIS A 141 17.78 15.72 1.19
N ASP A 142 16.46 15.83 1.15
CA ASP A 142 15.56 15.27 2.15
C ASP A 142 14.93 14.01 1.57
N ARG A 143 14.90 12.94 2.39
CA ARG A 143 14.07 11.76 2.14
C ARG A 143 12.72 11.96 2.81
N LEU A 144 11.64 11.70 2.09
CA LEU A 144 10.27 11.86 2.57
C LEU A 144 9.55 10.52 2.62
N ASP A 145 8.51 10.46 3.44
CA ASP A 145 7.60 9.32 3.47
C ASP A 145 6.65 9.35 2.25
N PRO A 146 6.10 8.20 1.82
CA PRO A 146 5.11 8.17 0.74
C PRO A 146 3.91 9.06 1.08
N GLY A 147 3.53 9.94 0.15
CA GLY A 147 2.43 10.89 0.35
C GLY A 147 2.86 12.26 0.87
N ASP A 148 4.10 12.41 1.32
CA ASP A 148 4.63 13.71 1.75
C ASP A 148 5.17 14.53 0.57
N GLY A 149 4.65 15.75 0.43
CA GLY A 149 5.10 16.74 -0.56
C GLY A 149 4.43 16.62 -1.94
N ALA A 150 4.81 17.52 -2.84
CA ALA A 150 4.23 17.58 -4.19
C ALA A 150 5.12 16.79 -5.17
N PRO A 151 4.62 15.71 -5.80
CA PRO A 151 5.43 14.92 -6.71
C PRO A 151 5.81 15.74 -7.95
N CYS A 152 7.03 15.54 -8.43
CA CYS A 152 7.46 16.01 -9.73
C CYS A 152 6.53 15.42 -10.78
N ILE A 153 5.87 16.28 -11.56
CA ILE A 153 4.87 15.88 -12.58
C ILE A 153 5.44 14.81 -13.52
N ARG A 154 6.72 14.90 -13.91
CA ARG A 154 7.36 13.89 -14.77
C ARG A 154 7.53 12.54 -14.08
N CYS A 155 7.91 12.52 -12.79
CA CYS A 155 7.97 11.29 -12.01
C CYS A 155 6.57 10.67 -11.89
N LEU A 156 5.55 11.49 -11.57
CA LEU A 156 4.16 11.03 -11.47
C LEU A 156 3.66 10.42 -12.79
N LEU A 157 3.91 11.07 -13.92
CA LEU A 157 3.49 10.57 -15.23
C LEU A 157 4.19 9.24 -15.60
N ASN A 158 5.45 9.05 -15.20
CA ASN A 158 6.17 7.81 -15.48
C ASN A 158 5.69 6.65 -14.60
N THR A 159 5.32 6.91 -13.34
CA THR A 159 4.76 5.88 -12.45
C THR A 159 3.40 5.34 -12.90
N VAL A 160 2.61 6.14 -13.61
CA VAL A 160 1.29 5.71 -14.13
C VAL A 160 1.42 4.87 -15.42
N ARG A 161 2.56 4.98 -16.12
CA ARG A 161 2.79 4.24 -17.37
C ARG A 161 3.28 2.81 -17.14
N THR A 162 4.00 2.58 -16.05
CA THR A 162 4.53 1.26 -15.66
C THR A 162 3.49 0.38 -14.99
N THR A 163 2.32 0.90 -14.61
CA THR A 163 1.22 0.17 -13.97
C THR A 163 0.21 -0.46 -14.94
N ARG A 164 0.48 -0.45 -16.25
CA ARG A 164 -0.43 -1.10 -17.22
C ARG A 164 -0.27 -2.62 -17.09
N PRO A 165 -1.32 -3.38 -16.69
CA PRO A 165 -1.23 -4.83 -16.71
C PRO A 165 -0.99 -5.30 -18.14
N GLU A 166 0.02 -6.14 -18.34
CA GLU A 166 0.19 -6.90 -19.57
C GLU A 166 -1.07 -7.75 -19.76
N ILE A 167 -1.93 -7.31 -20.69
CA ILE A 167 -3.02 -8.15 -21.18
C ILE A 167 -2.32 -9.18 -22.08
N SER A 168 -1.86 -10.27 -21.47
CA SER A 168 -1.38 -11.47 -22.16
C SER A 168 -2.56 -12.16 -22.83
N GLY A 169 -3.05 -11.56 -23.92
CA GLY A 169 -3.93 -12.20 -24.87
C GLY A 169 -3.08 -12.96 -25.86
N THR A 170 -2.90 -14.26 -25.65
CA THR A 170 -2.48 -15.18 -26.70
C THR A 170 -3.61 -15.25 -27.73
N PRO A 171 -3.38 -14.94 -29.02
CA PRO A 171 -4.34 -15.26 -30.06
C PRO A 171 -4.35 -16.78 -30.23
N SER A 172 -5.46 -17.41 -29.85
CA SER A 172 -5.73 -18.80 -30.19
C SER A 172 -6.13 -18.84 -31.66
N ASP A 173 -5.15 -18.98 -32.53
CA ASP A 173 -5.39 -19.44 -33.89
C ASP A 173 -5.81 -20.90 -33.81
N THR A 174 -6.99 -21.21 -34.32
CA THR A 174 -7.38 -22.58 -34.67
C THR A 174 -8.06 -22.53 -36.04
N PRO A 175 -7.64 -23.39 -36.99
CA PRO A 175 -8.08 -23.38 -38.38
C PRO A 175 -9.55 -23.79 -38.59
#